data_AF-A0A239CFZ2-F1
#
_entry.id   AF-A0A239CFZ2-F1
#
_cell.length_a   1.000
_cell.length_b   1.000
_cell.length_c   1.000
_cell.angle_alpha   90.00
_cell.angle_beta   90.00
_cell.angle_gamma   90.00
#
_symmetry.space_group_name_H-M   'P 1'
#
loop_
_entity.id
_entity.type
_entity.pdbx_description
1 polymer ?
#
loop_
_entity_poly.entity_id
_entity_poly.type
_entity_poly.pdbx_seq_one_letter_code
_entity_poly.pdbx_strand_id
1 'polypeptide(L)'
;MTETGWPLIPREVLPPPIPVERRSHQRGAPGRPNGRQLPMFGAETIEPSPADLTGLLAGPGRLGRIGGTARVSVIVDDAWRVHVLVAELVARGLAATWAPVVEAPPAEPEKPEDQDPVEVRGELPVPEEEILDTPVEPPPPRFEVRTAYSRRLNALARAWPEAAAELFLSGPRLRLWVAAAGSPRPGGYRLGLDPARDGLAVDAALVRAGLAGRVSEDGRSYLITGRRRLTRLAELVGERPEAAPSEVWPGGASA
;
A
#
# COMPACT_ATOMS: atom_id res chain seq x y z
N MET A 1 20.50 53.97 -4.95
CA MET A 1 20.18 53.85 -3.52
C MET A 1 18.71 53.53 -3.42
N THR A 2 18.41 52.26 -3.17
CA THR A 2 17.09 51.62 -3.22
C THR A 2 16.42 51.69 -1.85
N GLU A 3 15.26 52.33 -1.77
CA GLU A 3 14.35 52.17 -0.63
C GLU A 3 13.08 51.46 -1.12
N THR A 4 13.08 50.14 -1.00
CA THR A 4 11.96 49.28 -1.36
C THR A 4 11.03 49.19 -0.16
N GLY A 5 10.14 50.19 -0.01
CA GLY A 5 9.08 50.17 0.99
C GLY A 5 7.98 49.19 0.59
N TRP A 6 7.90 48.06 1.28
CA TRP A 6 6.78 47.11 1.15
C TRP A 6 5.48 47.76 1.65
N PRO A 7 4.35 47.71 0.91
CA PRO A 7 3.10 48.23 1.43
C PRO A 7 2.58 47.33 2.57
N LEU A 8 2.36 47.95 3.72
CA LEU A 8 1.76 47.34 4.91
C LEU A 8 0.33 46.88 4.59
N ILE A 9 0.07 45.58 4.69
CA ILE A 9 -1.30 45.03 4.67
C ILE A 9 -2.02 45.50 5.95
N PRO A 10 -3.17 46.17 5.86
CA PRO A 10 -3.98 46.51 7.03
C PRO A 10 -4.38 45.23 7.77
N ARG A 11 -4.12 45.17 9.07
CA ARG A 11 -4.61 44.11 9.95
C ARG A 11 -6.11 44.27 10.14
N GLU A 12 -6.87 43.76 9.18
CA GLU A 12 -8.31 43.57 9.32
C GLU A 12 -8.56 42.52 10.41
N VAL A 13 -9.01 43.06 11.54
CA VAL A 13 -9.85 42.51 12.61
C VAL A 13 -10.18 41.02 12.44
N LEU A 14 -9.44 40.17 13.16
CA LEU A 14 -9.83 38.78 13.41
C LEU A 14 -11.22 38.76 14.08
N PRO A 15 -12.16 37.92 13.65
CA PRO A 15 -13.41 37.72 14.38
C PRO A 15 -13.09 37.17 15.79
N PRO A 16 -13.85 37.57 16.83
CA PRO A 16 -13.61 37.10 18.19
C PRO A 16 -13.77 35.57 18.28
N PRO A 17 -12.98 34.89 19.12
CA PRO A 17 -13.05 33.44 19.25
C PRO A 17 -14.43 33.00 19.77
N ILE A 18 -15.05 32.04 19.08
CA ILE A 18 -16.31 31.41 19.49
C ILE A 18 -16.07 30.70 20.84
N PRO A 19 -16.87 30.95 21.88
CA PRO A 19 -16.75 30.22 23.14
C PRO A 19 -17.02 28.73 22.92
N VAL A 20 -16.03 27.89 23.19
CA VAL A 20 -16.22 26.44 23.21
C VAL A 20 -17.01 26.10 24.46
N GLU A 21 -18.29 25.76 24.27
CA GLU A 21 -19.17 25.28 25.33
C GLU A 21 -18.59 23.98 25.90
N ARG A 22 -18.12 24.03 27.15
CA ARG A 22 -17.57 22.87 27.84
C ARG A 22 -18.70 21.87 28.08
N ARG A 23 -18.76 20.81 27.28
CA ARG A 23 -19.56 19.61 27.61
C ARG A 23 -19.14 19.08 28.97
N SER A 24 -19.99 19.29 29.97
CA SER A 24 -19.92 18.66 31.27
C SER A 24 -20.02 17.15 31.08
N HIS A 25 -18.91 16.44 31.26
CA HIS A 25 -18.93 14.99 31.37
C HIS A 25 -19.58 14.62 32.70
N GLN A 26 -20.85 14.21 32.67
CA GLN A 26 -21.47 13.57 33.82
C GLN A 26 -20.72 12.27 34.10
N ARG A 27 -20.03 12.23 35.24
CA ARG A 27 -19.40 11.03 35.80
C ARG A 27 -20.51 10.12 36.33
N GLY A 28 -20.83 9.06 35.60
CA GLY A 28 -21.65 7.94 36.09
C GLY A 28 -20.79 6.96 36.90
N ALA A 29 -21.27 6.62 38.10
CA ALA A 29 -20.70 5.64 39.01
C ALA A 29 -20.89 4.17 38.51
N PRO A 30 -20.18 3.17 39.06
CA PRO A 30 -20.01 1.87 38.40
C PRO A 30 -21.18 0.91 38.69
N GLY A 31 -21.95 0.59 37.66
CA GLY A 31 -22.87 -0.55 37.62
C GLY A 31 -22.18 -1.79 37.05
N ARG A 32 -22.44 -2.95 37.66
CA ARG A 32 -21.88 -4.28 37.32
C ARG A 32 -22.15 -4.71 35.86
N PRO A 33 -21.27 -5.49 35.21
CA PRO A 33 -21.42 -5.85 33.81
C PRO A 33 -22.29 -7.11 33.65
N ASN A 34 -23.58 -6.94 33.40
CA ASN A 34 -24.40 -7.98 32.81
C ASN A 34 -24.78 -7.57 31.38
N GLY A 35 -24.37 -8.40 30.41
CA GLY A 35 -24.91 -8.42 29.06
C GLY A 35 -24.70 -7.14 28.26
N ARG A 36 -23.47 -6.90 27.78
CA ARG A 36 -23.26 -5.98 26.66
C ARG A 36 -23.80 -6.63 25.38
N GLN A 37 -25.11 -6.46 25.18
CA GLN A 37 -25.77 -6.64 23.91
C GLN A 37 -24.99 -5.81 22.88
N LEU A 38 -24.38 -6.48 21.90
CA LEU A 38 -23.69 -5.84 20.79
C LEU A 38 -24.72 -5.02 20.01
N PRO A 39 -24.49 -3.72 19.75
CA PRO A 39 -25.33 -2.96 18.84
C PRO A 39 -25.43 -3.70 17.51
N MET A 40 -26.67 -4.04 17.14
CA MET A 40 -27.01 -4.62 15.85
C MET A 40 -26.73 -3.60 14.73
N PHE A 41 -25.96 -4.02 13.73
CA PHE A 41 -26.10 -3.67 12.32
C PHE A 41 -26.63 -2.26 11.99
N GLY A 42 -25.76 -1.25 12.13
CA GLY A 42 -25.71 -0.18 11.15
C GLY A 42 -24.92 -0.68 9.94
N ALA A 43 -25.26 -0.28 8.72
CA ALA A 43 -24.37 -0.42 7.58
C ALA A 43 -23.19 0.54 7.80
N GLU A 44 -22.21 0.11 8.60
CA GLU A 44 -21.12 0.96 9.04
C GLU A 44 -20.19 1.24 7.86
N THR A 45 -20.32 2.44 7.30
CA THR A 45 -19.20 3.13 6.68
C THR A 45 -18.14 3.34 7.75
N ILE A 46 -17.33 2.32 8.01
CA ILE A 46 -16.20 2.40 8.93
C ILE A 46 -15.33 3.56 8.44
N GLU A 47 -15.24 4.62 9.26
CA GLU A 47 -14.48 5.80 8.92
C GLU A 47 -13.01 5.40 8.65
N PRO A 48 -12.40 5.86 7.53
CA PRO A 48 -11.03 5.52 7.20
C PRO A 48 -10.07 5.85 8.35
N SER A 49 -9.30 4.85 8.80
CA SER A 49 -8.41 4.99 9.95
C SER A 49 -6.97 4.64 9.58
N PRO A 50 -5.95 5.24 10.23
CA PRO A 50 -4.57 4.80 10.10
C PRO A 50 -4.34 3.31 10.41
N ALA A 51 -5.24 2.69 11.18
CA ALA A 51 -5.23 1.25 11.45
C ALA A 51 -5.57 0.38 10.23
N ASP A 52 -6.04 0.96 9.13
CA ASP A 52 -6.30 0.25 7.88
C ASP A 52 -5.02 -0.03 7.09
N LEU A 53 -3.91 0.66 7.38
CA LEU A 53 -2.63 0.42 6.70
C LEU A 53 -2.09 -0.99 6.94
N THR A 54 -2.64 -1.71 7.91
CA THR A 54 -2.44 -3.16 8.04
C THR A 54 -2.74 -3.90 6.74
N GLY A 55 -3.69 -3.43 5.91
CA GLY A 55 -3.93 -3.98 4.59
C GLY A 55 -2.73 -3.84 3.63
N LEU A 56 -2.03 -2.70 3.68
CA LEU A 56 -0.77 -2.55 2.95
C LEU A 56 0.30 -3.46 3.52
N LEU A 57 0.44 -3.53 4.85
CA LEU A 57 1.47 -4.33 5.52
C LEU A 57 1.28 -5.84 5.34
N ALA A 58 0.04 -6.31 5.19
CA ALA A 58 -0.28 -7.69 4.84
C ALA A 58 0.15 -8.07 3.41
N GLY A 59 0.22 -7.07 2.52
CA GLY A 59 0.71 -7.22 1.15
C GLY A 59 2.11 -6.62 0.96
N PRO A 60 2.31 -5.71 -0.01
CA PRO A 60 3.64 -5.19 -0.39
C PRO A 60 4.18 -4.06 0.52
N GLY A 61 3.40 -3.62 1.50
CA GLY A 61 3.74 -2.48 2.35
C GLY A 61 4.83 -2.80 3.36
N ARG A 62 5.69 -1.81 3.62
CA ARG A 62 6.76 -1.86 4.63
C ARG A 62 6.52 -0.80 5.70
N LEU A 63 6.91 -1.13 6.92
CA LEU A 63 6.82 -0.25 8.07
C LEU A 63 8.22 0.16 8.54
N GLY A 64 8.51 1.46 8.48
CA GLY A 64 9.74 2.07 9.01
C GLY A 64 9.49 2.77 10.35
N ARG A 65 10.47 2.74 11.26
CA ARG A 65 10.41 3.39 12.58
C ARG A 65 11.65 4.24 12.80
N ILE A 66 11.47 5.51 13.18
CA ILE A 66 12.56 6.44 13.51
C ILE A 66 12.11 7.37 14.62
N GLY A 67 12.93 7.58 15.65
CA GLY A 67 12.72 8.64 16.65
C GLY A 67 11.35 8.61 17.35
N GLY A 68 10.80 7.42 17.61
CA GLY A 68 9.46 7.27 18.21
C GLY A 68 8.29 7.62 17.28
N THR A 69 8.54 7.69 15.98
CA THR A 69 7.53 7.85 14.92
C THR A 69 7.61 6.68 13.95
N ALA A 70 6.55 6.46 13.19
CA ALA A 70 6.52 5.43 12.17
C ALA A 70 6.07 5.96 10.81
N ARG A 71 6.42 5.23 9.75
CA ARG A 71 6.06 5.48 8.36
C ARG A 71 5.67 4.17 7.70
N VAL A 72 4.68 4.20 6.83
CA VAL A 72 4.41 3.10 5.89
C VAL A 72 4.86 3.52 4.50
N SER A 73 5.55 2.63 3.79
CA SER A 73 5.86 2.80 2.36
C SER A 73 5.51 1.57 1.54
N VAL A 74 5.28 1.77 0.25
CA VAL A 74 4.93 0.71 -0.70
C VAL A 74 5.48 1.07 -2.07
N ILE A 75 5.98 0.08 -2.80
CA ILE A 75 6.38 0.23 -4.20
C ILE A 75 5.23 -0.24 -5.08
N VAL A 76 4.87 0.57 -6.07
CA VAL A 76 3.80 0.30 -7.05
C VAL A 76 4.32 0.42 -8.47
N ASP A 77 3.67 -0.27 -9.40
CA ASP A 77 4.07 -0.44 -10.80
C ASP A 77 3.35 0.51 -11.77
N ASP A 78 2.43 1.34 -11.28
CA ASP A 78 1.60 2.19 -12.12
C ASP A 78 1.24 3.51 -11.41
N ALA A 79 1.17 4.59 -12.18
CA ALA A 79 0.86 5.93 -11.70
C ALA A 79 -0.57 6.02 -11.13
N TRP A 80 -1.55 5.27 -11.67
CA TRP A 80 -2.91 5.32 -11.10
C TRP A 80 -2.93 4.84 -9.65
N ARG A 81 -2.09 3.85 -9.30
CA ARG A 81 -1.97 3.35 -7.92
C ARG A 81 -1.43 4.43 -7.00
N VAL A 82 -0.48 5.25 -7.47
CA VAL A 82 0.03 6.40 -6.73
C VAL A 82 -1.11 7.34 -6.37
N HIS A 83 -1.93 7.74 -7.35
CA HIS A 83 -3.05 8.65 -7.12
C HIS A 83 -4.07 8.08 -6.14
N VAL A 84 -4.45 6.81 -6.29
CA VAL A 84 -5.38 6.14 -5.37
C VAL A 84 -4.79 6.07 -3.96
N LEU A 85 -3.56 5.60 -3.81
CA LEU A 85 -2.93 5.46 -2.49
C LEU A 85 -2.74 6.80 -1.81
N VAL A 86 -2.34 7.86 -2.53
CA VAL A 86 -2.23 9.20 -1.97
C VAL A 86 -3.59 9.69 -1.47
N ALA A 87 -4.65 9.55 -2.26
CA ALA A 87 -6.00 9.93 -1.86
C ALA A 87 -6.48 9.14 -0.62
N GLU A 88 -6.27 7.83 -0.59
CA GLU A 88 -6.62 6.95 0.53
C GLU A 88 -5.84 7.28 1.81
N LEU A 89 -4.56 7.65 1.70
CA LEU A 89 -3.73 8.08 2.83
C LEU A 89 -4.19 9.44 3.38
N VAL A 90 -4.49 10.39 2.49
CA VAL A 90 -5.02 11.71 2.87
C VAL A 90 -6.38 11.60 3.54
N ALA A 91 -7.26 10.72 3.06
CA ALA A 91 -8.56 10.45 3.69
C ALA A 91 -8.44 9.92 5.13
N ARG A 92 -7.30 9.32 5.49
CA ARG A 92 -6.97 8.85 6.85
C ARG A 92 -6.23 9.91 7.69
N GLY A 93 -6.09 11.13 7.16
CA GLY A 93 -5.38 12.24 7.77
C GLY A 93 -3.87 12.00 7.88
N LEU A 94 -3.28 11.32 6.89
CA LEU A 94 -1.85 11.09 6.77
C LEU A 94 -1.30 11.87 5.58
N ALA A 95 -0.26 12.67 5.81
CA ALA A 95 0.51 13.25 4.70
C ALA A 95 1.23 12.13 3.94
N ALA A 96 1.19 12.19 2.61
CA ALA A 96 1.82 11.22 1.72
C ALA A 96 2.72 11.92 0.70
N THR A 97 3.84 11.30 0.37
CA THR A 97 4.73 11.70 -0.72
C THR A 97 5.02 10.49 -1.60
N TRP A 98 5.39 10.74 -2.85
CA TRP A 98 5.81 9.68 -3.76
C TRP A 98 7.05 10.10 -4.55
N ALA A 99 7.80 9.11 -5.04
CA ALA A 99 8.95 9.33 -5.91
C ALA A 99 9.11 8.15 -6.89
N PRO A 100 9.63 8.37 -8.11
CA PRO A 100 10.02 7.27 -8.98
C PRO A 100 11.15 6.46 -8.35
N VAL A 101 11.10 5.14 -8.50
CA VAL A 101 12.17 4.22 -8.13
C VAL A 101 13.06 4.06 -9.35
N VAL A 102 14.23 4.70 -9.31
CA VAL A 102 15.26 4.47 -10.32
C VAL A 102 15.96 3.17 -9.93
N GLU A 103 15.71 2.11 -10.70
CA GLU A 103 16.51 0.89 -10.59
C GLU A 103 17.93 1.25 -11.02
N ALA A 104 18.90 1.06 -10.12
CA ALA A 104 20.29 1.31 -10.46
C ALA A 104 20.64 0.42 -11.67
N PRO A 105 21.35 0.95 -12.69
CA PRO A 105 21.84 0.09 -13.77
C PRO A 105 22.55 -1.11 -13.14
N PRO A 106 22.40 -2.33 -13.70
CA PRO A 106 23.22 -3.45 -13.26
C PRO A 106 24.67 -2.96 -13.29
N ALA A 107 25.38 -3.10 -12.16
CA ALA A 107 26.79 -2.77 -12.10
C ALA A 107 27.46 -3.47 -13.28
N GLU A 108 28.03 -2.70 -14.20
CA GLU A 108 28.82 -3.27 -15.30
C GLU A 108 29.81 -4.25 -14.65
N PRO A 109 29.95 -5.47 -15.18
CA PRO A 109 30.91 -6.42 -14.62
C PRO A 109 32.26 -5.70 -14.59
N GLU A 110 32.80 -5.50 -13.38
CA GLU A 110 34.14 -4.95 -13.20
C GLU A 110 35.06 -5.77 -14.10
N LYS A 111 35.57 -5.14 -15.17
CA LYS A 111 36.54 -5.77 -16.05
C LYS A 111 37.67 -6.23 -15.13
N PRO A 112 38.07 -7.52 -15.14
CA PRO A 112 39.20 -7.95 -14.34
C PRO A 112 40.40 -7.11 -14.76
N GLU A 113 40.87 -6.24 -13.85
CA GLU A 113 42.10 -5.48 -14.01
C GLU A 113 43.25 -6.47 -14.22
N ASP A 114 43.99 -6.24 -15.31
CA ASP A 114 45.32 -6.75 -15.64
C ASP A 114 45.73 -8.08 -14.99
N GLN A 115 45.37 -9.18 -15.64
CA GLN A 115 46.20 -10.38 -15.60
C GLN A 115 47.12 -10.36 -16.82
N ASP A 116 48.43 -10.37 -16.57
CA ASP A 116 49.48 -10.45 -17.58
C ASP A 116 49.15 -11.52 -18.66
N PRO A 117 49.35 -11.22 -19.95
CA PRO A 117 48.95 -12.13 -21.02
C PRO A 117 49.83 -13.39 -21.03
N VAL A 118 49.24 -14.54 -20.69
CA VAL A 118 49.80 -15.84 -21.06
C VAL A 118 49.32 -16.17 -22.47
N GLU A 119 50.25 -16.14 -23.43
CA GLU A 119 50.05 -16.53 -24.82
C GLU A 119 49.51 -17.96 -24.91
N VAL A 120 48.24 -18.13 -25.28
CA VAL A 120 47.70 -19.41 -25.73
C VAL A 120 47.25 -19.25 -27.17
N ARG A 121 48.13 -19.68 -28.10
CA ARG A 121 47.77 -19.94 -29.50
C ARG A 121 46.76 -21.07 -29.55
N GLY A 122 45.55 -20.75 -30.01
CA GLY A 122 44.48 -21.72 -30.20
C GLY A 122 43.22 -21.05 -30.71
N GLU A 123 43.26 -20.62 -31.96
CA GLU A 123 42.14 -20.02 -32.68
C GLU A 123 41.07 -21.08 -32.93
N LEU A 124 40.00 -21.04 -32.15
CA LEU A 124 38.73 -21.70 -32.46
C LEU A 124 37.74 -20.59 -32.81
N PRO A 125 36.98 -20.70 -33.92
CA PRO A 125 35.99 -19.69 -34.27
C PRO A 125 34.92 -19.67 -33.19
N VAL A 126 34.87 -18.56 -32.46
CA VAL A 126 33.75 -18.24 -31.56
C VAL A 126 32.53 -18.12 -32.45
N PRO A 127 31.45 -18.91 -32.26
CA PRO A 127 30.23 -18.67 -33.00
C PRO A 127 29.78 -17.25 -32.66
N GLU A 128 29.62 -16.42 -33.69
CA GLU A 128 29.00 -15.11 -33.57
C GLU A 128 27.65 -15.33 -32.90
N GLU A 129 27.57 -15.02 -31.61
CA GLU A 129 26.29 -14.92 -30.93
C GLU A 129 25.55 -13.80 -31.68
N GLU A 130 24.66 -14.22 -32.57
CA GLU A 130 23.62 -13.41 -33.15
C GLU A 130 22.79 -12.93 -31.96
N ILE A 131 23.23 -11.84 -31.33
CA ILE A 131 22.47 -11.08 -30.35
C ILE A 131 21.27 -10.60 -31.13
N LEU A 132 20.22 -11.42 -31.14
CA LEU A 132 18.89 -11.03 -31.53
C LEU A 132 18.59 -9.79 -30.70
N ASP A 133 18.66 -8.64 -31.36
CA ASP A 133 18.37 -7.29 -30.86
C ASP A 133 16.87 -7.21 -30.55
N THR A 134 16.41 -8.11 -29.68
CA THR A 134 15.08 -8.11 -29.12
C THR A 134 15.05 -6.88 -28.25
N PRO A 135 14.22 -5.87 -28.57
CA PRO A 135 14.14 -4.68 -27.74
C PRO A 135 13.85 -5.13 -26.32
N VAL A 136 14.81 -4.98 -25.41
CA VAL A 136 14.58 -5.20 -23.99
C VAL A 136 13.66 -4.08 -23.58
N GLU A 137 12.35 -4.36 -23.57
CA GLU A 137 11.35 -3.41 -23.12
C GLU A 137 11.75 -2.95 -21.71
N PRO A 138 11.98 -1.64 -21.49
CA PRO A 138 12.43 -1.16 -20.20
C PRO A 138 11.44 -1.63 -19.14
N PRO A 139 11.93 -2.07 -17.96
CA PRO A 139 11.04 -2.50 -16.90
C PRO A 139 10.04 -1.38 -16.61
N PRO A 140 8.75 -1.70 -16.39
CA PRO A 140 7.74 -0.70 -16.19
C PRO A 140 8.13 0.22 -15.03
N PRO A 141 7.87 1.53 -15.14
CA PRO A 141 8.28 2.49 -14.13
C PRO A 141 7.66 2.12 -12.77
N ARG A 142 8.49 2.13 -11.73
CA ARG A 142 8.05 1.88 -10.36
C ARG A 142 8.04 3.18 -9.56
N PHE A 143 7.14 3.27 -8.59
CA PHE A 143 6.99 4.44 -7.73
C PHE A 143 6.95 4.00 -6.27
N GLU A 144 7.71 4.67 -5.39
CA GLU A 144 7.56 4.51 -3.95
C GLU A 144 6.54 5.54 -3.46
N VAL A 145 5.44 5.08 -2.87
CA VAL A 145 4.50 5.91 -2.11
C VAL A 145 4.78 5.71 -0.62
N ARG A 146 4.85 6.80 0.14
CA ARG A 146 5.18 6.76 1.56
C ARG A 146 4.41 7.81 2.34
N THR A 147 4.03 7.47 3.56
CA THR A 147 3.53 8.48 4.50
C THR A 147 4.67 9.38 4.98
N ALA A 148 4.37 10.53 5.55
CA ALA A 148 5.31 11.20 6.45
C ALA A 148 5.53 10.33 7.71
N TYR A 149 6.66 10.51 8.39
CA TYR A 149 6.84 9.97 9.73
C TYR A 149 5.82 10.60 10.68
N SER A 150 5.03 9.79 11.38
CA SER A 150 3.93 10.27 12.22
C SER A 150 3.74 9.43 13.47
N ARG A 151 3.39 10.09 14.57
CA ARG A 151 3.00 9.41 15.83
C ARG A 151 1.64 8.72 15.72
N ARG A 152 0.78 9.12 14.75
CA ARG A 152 -0.52 8.46 14.51
C ARG A 152 -0.34 6.99 14.11
N LEU A 153 0.81 6.63 13.55
CA LEU A 153 1.15 5.27 13.15
C LEU A 153 1.78 4.44 14.27
N ASN A 154 2.00 5.01 15.47
CA ASN A 154 2.70 4.29 16.55
C ASN A 154 1.91 3.11 17.11
N ALA A 155 0.58 3.18 17.13
CA ALA A 155 -0.24 2.04 17.57
C ALA A 155 -0.05 0.85 16.63
N LEU A 156 -0.17 1.08 15.32
CA LEU A 156 0.11 0.10 14.28
C LEU A 156 1.56 -0.41 14.39
N ALA A 157 2.52 0.50 14.58
CA ALA A 157 3.93 0.16 14.60
C ALA A 157 4.37 -0.59 15.85
N ARG A 158 3.63 -0.54 16.95
CA ARG A 158 3.91 -1.39 18.13
C ARG A 158 3.30 -2.78 18.00
N ALA A 159 2.19 -2.90 17.28
CA ALA A 159 1.49 -4.17 17.12
C ALA A 159 2.07 -5.05 16.01
N TRP A 160 2.82 -4.47 15.06
CA TRP A 160 3.39 -5.19 13.92
C TRP A 160 4.83 -5.64 14.18
N PRO A 161 5.25 -6.88 13.83
CA PRO A 161 4.54 -7.85 12.98
C PRO A 161 3.60 -8.84 13.70
N GLU A 162 3.58 -8.88 15.03
CA GLU A 162 2.88 -9.91 15.81
C GLU A 162 1.36 -9.96 15.49
N ALA A 163 0.74 -8.80 15.27
CA ALA A 163 -0.67 -8.68 14.89
C ALA A 163 -1.00 -9.26 13.50
N ALA A 164 0.00 -9.64 12.68
CA ALA A 164 -0.23 -10.30 11.40
C ALA A 164 -0.85 -11.69 11.57
N ALA A 165 -0.59 -12.39 12.68
CA ALA A 165 -1.15 -13.71 12.95
C ALA A 165 -2.69 -13.69 13.10
N GLU A 166 -3.23 -12.61 13.65
CA GLU A 166 -4.66 -12.40 13.88
C GLU A 166 -5.27 -11.39 12.89
N LEU A 167 -4.68 -11.30 11.69
CA LEU A 167 -5.08 -10.32 10.70
C LEU A 167 -6.57 -10.44 10.38
N PHE A 168 -7.29 -9.34 10.58
CA PHE A 168 -8.66 -9.15 10.11
C PHE A 168 -8.67 -8.23 8.89
N LEU A 169 -9.21 -8.70 7.77
CA LEU A 169 -9.25 -7.96 6.51
C LEU A 169 -10.63 -7.31 6.33
N SER A 170 -10.76 -6.09 6.84
CA SER A 170 -11.91 -5.23 6.59
C SER A 170 -11.91 -4.68 5.16
N GLY A 171 -13.04 -4.14 4.70
CA GLY A 171 -13.14 -3.47 3.40
C GLY A 171 -12.08 -2.38 3.19
N PRO A 172 -11.91 -1.42 4.11
CA PRO A 172 -10.85 -0.40 4.02
C PRO A 172 -9.42 -0.97 3.94
N ARG A 173 -9.13 -2.08 4.64
CA ARG A 173 -7.82 -2.76 4.57
C ARG A 173 -7.61 -3.43 3.21
N LEU A 174 -8.62 -4.17 2.73
CA LEU A 174 -8.57 -4.82 1.41
C LEU A 174 -8.49 -3.80 0.28
N ARG A 175 -9.18 -2.67 0.40
CA ARG A 175 -9.14 -1.57 -0.56
C ARG A 175 -7.73 -1.03 -0.76
N LEU A 176 -7.02 -0.75 0.33
CA LEU A 176 -5.62 -0.32 0.28
C LEU A 176 -4.72 -1.36 -0.38
N TRP A 177 -4.94 -2.63 -0.06
CA TRP A 177 -4.15 -3.71 -0.65
C TRP A 177 -4.43 -3.86 -2.15
N VAL A 178 -5.69 -3.83 -2.58
CA VAL A 178 -6.08 -3.87 -4.00
C VAL A 178 -5.50 -2.66 -4.75
N ALA A 179 -5.56 -1.46 -4.18
CA ALA A 179 -4.94 -0.28 -4.75
C ALA A 179 -3.42 -0.45 -4.94
N ALA A 180 -2.75 -1.08 -3.98
CA ALA A 180 -1.30 -1.27 -4.06
C ALA A 180 -0.87 -2.41 -5.00
N ALA A 181 -1.59 -3.54 -5.00
CA ALA A 181 -1.10 -4.78 -5.63
C ALA A 181 -2.20 -5.68 -6.25
N GLY A 182 -3.42 -5.16 -6.40
CA GLY A 182 -4.53 -5.88 -7.03
C GLY A 182 -4.42 -5.86 -8.55
N SER A 183 -4.61 -7.01 -9.21
CA SER A 183 -4.63 -7.11 -10.67
C SER A 183 -5.62 -8.19 -11.13
N PRO A 184 -6.44 -7.93 -12.16
CA PRO A 184 -7.28 -8.96 -12.75
C PRO A 184 -6.42 -10.03 -13.40
N ARG A 185 -6.89 -11.28 -13.39
CA ARG A 185 -6.32 -12.40 -14.14
C ARG A 185 -7.44 -13.14 -14.85
N PRO A 186 -7.17 -13.82 -15.97
CA PRO A 186 -8.17 -14.69 -16.58
C PRO A 186 -8.76 -15.66 -15.54
N GLY A 187 -10.06 -15.57 -15.29
CA GLY A 187 -10.77 -16.41 -14.32
C GLY A 187 -10.58 -16.06 -12.83
N GLY A 188 -9.93 -14.94 -12.49
CA GLY A 188 -9.66 -14.59 -11.10
C GLY A 188 -9.14 -13.17 -10.85
N TYR A 189 -8.75 -12.93 -9.62
CA TYR A 189 -8.14 -11.68 -9.17
C TYR A 189 -6.91 -11.99 -8.34
N ARG A 190 -5.79 -11.36 -8.69
CA ARG A 190 -4.49 -11.55 -8.04
C ARG A 190 -4.21 -10.40 -7.09
N LEU A 191 -3.88 -10.72 -5.84
CA LEU A 191 -3.30 -9.79 -4.88
C LEU A 191 -1.80 -10.06 -4.77
N GLY A 192 -0.95 -9.04 -4.96
CA GLY A 192 0.48 -9.18 -4.71
C GLY A 192 0.79 -9.30 -3.23
N LEU A 193 1.73 -10.19 -2.91
CA LEU A 193 2.22 -10.49 -1.58
C LEU A 193 3.71 -10.18 -1.51
N ASP A 194 4.17 -9.75 -0.33
CA ASP A 194 5.59 -9.76 -0.01
C ASP A 194 5.95 -11.19 0.46
N PRO A 195 6.90 -11.89 -0.21
CA PRO A 195 7.29 -13.25 0.15
C PRO A 195 7.90 -13.35 1.56
N ALA A 196 8.28 -12.23 2.18
CA ALA A 196 8.69 -12.19 3.58
C ALA A 196 7.51 -12.28 4.57
N ARG A 197 6.26 -12.31 4.09
CA ARG A 197 5.06 -12.45 4.92
C ARG A 197 4.68 -13.91 5.09
N ASP A 198 4.10 -14.22 6.24
CA ASP A 198 3.51 -15.54 6.48
C ASP A 198 2.27 -15.74 5.59
N GLY A 199 2.45 -16.50 4.52
CA GLY A 199 1.39 -16.82 3.56
C GLY A 199 0.22 -17.59 4.19
N LEU A 200 0.45 -18.38 5.25
CA LEU A 200 -0.62 -19.13 5.92
C LEU A 200 -1.50 -18.21 6.76
N ALA A 201 -0.90 -17.28 7.51
CA ALA A 201 -1.65 -16.28 8.27
C ALA A 201 -2.50 -15.39 7.35
N VAL A 202 -1.92 -14.99 6.22
CA VAL A 202 -2.60 -14.22 5.18
C VAL A 202 -3.74 -15.01 4.53
N ASP A 203 -3.50 -16.26 4.12
CA ASP A 203 -4.53 -17.13 3.56
C ASP A 203 -5.69 -17.30 4.54
N ALA A 204 -5.40 -17.61 5.81
CA ALA A 204 -6.42 -17.75 6.84
C ALA A 204 -7.25 -16.46 7.01
N ALA A 205 -6.63 -15.28 6.92
CA ALA A 205 -7.32 -14.00 6.97
C ALA A 205 -8.25 -13.78 5.76
N LEU A 206 -7.79 -14.11 4.55
CA LEU A 206 -8.58 -14.01 3.32
C LEU A 206 -9.73 -15.03 3.30
N VAL A 207 -9.49 -16.26 3.76
CA VAL A 207 -10.53 -17.29 3.93
C VAL A 207 -11.60 -16.81 4.90
N ARG A 208 -11.23 -16.24 6.06
CA ARG A 208 -12.19 -15.64 7.01
C ARG A 208 -13.00 -14.49 6.40
N ALA A 209 -12.42 -13.72 5.48
CA ALA A 209 -13.11 -12.67 4.73
C ALA A 209 -14.04 -13.21 3.61
N GLY A 210 -14.04 -14.52 3.36
CA GLY A 210 -14.81 -15.16 2.29
C GLY A 210 -14.11 -15.17 0.92
N LEU A 211 -12.79 -14.91 0.90
CA LEU A 211 -11.97 -14.73 -0.29
C LEU A 211 -10.96 -15.86 -0.50
N ALA A 212 -11.34 -17.09 -0.14
CA ALA A 212 -10.47 -18.26 -0.30
C ALA A 212 -9.90 -18.38 -1.73
N GLY A 213 -8.61 -18.68 -1.81
CA GLY A 213 -7.83 -18.70 -3.04
C GLY A 213 -6.60 -19.57 -2.90
N ARG A 214 -5.53 -19.26 -3.63
CA ARG A 214 -4.25 -19.96 -3.54
C ARG A 214 -3.08 -18.99 -3.52
N VAL A 215 -2.15 -19.24 -2.62
CA VAL A 215 -0.83 -18.60 -2.63
C VAL A 215 0.00 -19.22 -3.77
N SER A 216 0.71 -18.40 -4.52
CA SER A 216 1.67 -18.82 -5.53
C SER A 216 2.87 -19.54 -4.88
N GLU A 217 3.52 -20.44 -5.61
CA GLU A 217 4.68 -21.20 -5.10
C GLU A 217 5.83 -20.28 -4.65
N ASP A 218 6.01 -19.15 -5.33
CA ASP A 218 7.00 -18.12 -4.98
C ASP A 218 6.60 -17.22 -3.79
N GLY A 219 5.39 -17.40 -3.25
CA GLY A 219 4.85 -16.59 -2.15
C GLY A 219 4.55 -15.13 -2.52
N ARG A 220 4.65 -14.74 -3.81
CA ARG A 220 4.52 -13.33 -4.24
C ARG A 220 3.12 -12.92 -4.64
N SER A 221 2.18 -13.87 -4.69
CA SER A 221 0.80 -13.55 -5.03
C SER A 221 -0.22 -14.51 -4.47
N TYR A 222 -1.44 -13.99 -4.27
CA TYR A 222 -2.62 -14.72 -3.88
C TYR A 222 -3.67 -14.64 -4.99
N LEU A 223 -4.11 -15.77 -5.51
CA LEU A 223 -5.10 -15.85 -6.58
C LEU A 223 -6.48 -16.23 -6.02
N ILE A 224 -7.41 -15.28 -6.13
CA ILE A 224 -8.83 -15.47 -5.80
C ILE A 224 -9.54 -15.91 -7.09
N THR A 225 -10.25 -17.03 -7.05
CA THR A 225 -11.04 -17.52 -8.19
C THR A 225 -12.49 -17.78 -7.80
N GLY A 226 -13.35 -17.75 -8.81
CA GLY A 226 -14.77 -18.05 -8.69
C GLY A 226 -15.66 -16.82 -8.49
N ARG A 227 -16.78 -16.79 -9.22
CA ARG A 227 -17.68 -15.63 -9.32
C ARG A 227 -18.13 -15.08 -7.96
N ARG A 228 -18.62 -15.93 -7.05
CA ARG A 228 -19.09 -15.52 -5.72
C ARG A 228 -18.00 -14.80 -4.91
N ARG A 229 -16.75 -15.25 -4.99
CA ARG A 229 -15.63 -14.64 -4.26
C ARG A 229 -15.21 -13.31 -4.89
N LEU A 230 -15.25 -13.22 -6.22
CA LEU A 230 -14.98 -11.97 -6.94
C LEU A 230 -16.06 -10.92 -6.68
N THR A 231 -17.33 -11.31 -6.66
CA THR A 231 -18.44 -10.44 -6.22
C THR A 231 -18.21 -9.97 -4.79
N ARG A 232 -17.85 -10.88 -3.88
CA ARG A 232 -17.55 -10.53 -2.50
C ARG A 232 -16.36 -9.58 -2.36
N LEU A 233 -15.31 -9.78 -3.16
CA LEU A 233 -14.15 -8.87 -3.19
C LEU A 233 -14.58 -7.47 -3.63
N ALA A 234 -15.37 -7.37 -4.69
CA ALA A 234 -15.91 -6.09 -5.17
C ALA A 234 -16.77 -5.39 -4.11
N GLU A 235 -17.66 -6.13 -3.43
CA GLU A 235 -18.46 -5.60 -2.31
C GLU A 235 -17.59 -5.07 -1.17
N LEU A 236 -16.56 -5.82 -0.76
CA LEU A 236 -15.68 -5.44 0.35
C LEU A 236 -14.83 -4.22 0.02
N VAL A 237 -14.27 -4.18 -1.19
CA VAL A 237 -13.37 -3.12 -1.63
C VAL A 237 -14.13 -1.83 -1.95
N GLY A 238 -15.40 -1.95 -2.34
CA GLY A 238 -16.30 -0.84 -2.63
C GLY A 238 -16.02 -0.18 -3.98
N GLU A 239 -16.63 1.00 -4.17
CA GLU A 239 -16.63 1.72 -5.44
C GLU A 239 -15.22 2.00 -5.98
N ARG A 240 -15.07 1.85 -7.30
CA ARG A 240 -13.80 2.11 -7.99
C ARG A 240 -13.39 3.58 -7.80
N PRO A 241 -12.17 3.86 -7.29
CA PRO A 241 -11.64 5.22 -7.31
C PRO A 241 -11.51 5.73 -8.74
N GLU A 242 -11.78 7.01 -8.96
CA GLU A 242 -11.77 7.64 -10.30
C GLU A 242 -10.48 7.38 -11.07
N ALA A 243 -9.32 7.49 -10.41
CA ALA A 243 -8.00 7.29 -11.00
C ALA A 243 -7.73 5.85 -11.46
N ALA A 244 -8.36 4.83 -10.86
CA ALA A 244 -8.09 3.43 -11.21
C ALA A 244 -8.78 3.05 -12.52
N PRO A 245 -8.12 2.44 -13.52
CA PRO A 245 -8.78 1.98 -14.74
C PRO A 245 -9.97 1.04 -14.45
N SER A 246 -11.01 1.10 -15.29
CA SER A 246 -12.24 0.29 -15.11
C SER A 246 -12.00 -1.22 -15.21
N GLU A 247 -10.93 -1.64 -15.87
CA GLU A 247 -10.63 -3.06 -16.09
C GLU A 247 -9.86 -3.68 -14.93
N VAL A 248 -9.17 -2.87 -14.11
CA VAL A 248 -8.24 -3.38 -13.09
C VAL A 248 -8.82 -3.44 -11.68
N TRP A 249 -9.90 -2.70 -11.43
CA TRP A 249 -10.56 -2.67 -10.13
C TRP A 249 -11.60 -3.80 -9.99
N PRO A 250 -11.72 -4.47 -8.84
CA PRO A 250 -12.74 -5.50 -8.63
C PRO A 250 -14.15 -4.96 -8.87
N GLY A 251 -14.94 -5.67 -9.68
CA GLY A 251 -16.32 -5.26 -10.02
C GLY A 251 -16.40 -4.22 -11.15
N GLY A 252 -15.27 -3.84 -11.75
CA GLY A 252 -15.22 -3.09 -12.99
C GLY A 252 -15.70 -3.91 -14.19
N ALA A 253 -15.88 -3.27 -15.35
CA ALA A 253 -16.67 -3.73 -16.51
C ALA A 253 -16.17 -4.99 -17.26
N SER A 254 -15.32 -5.81 -16.64
CA SER A 254 -14.94 -7.14 -17.13
C SER A 254 -15.29 -8.19 -16.09
N ALA A 255 -16.57 -8.58 -16.07
CA ALA A 255 -17.09 -9.78 -15.41
C ALA A 255 -18.08 -10.48 -16.34
#